data_AF-A0A140CLD9-F1
#
_entry.id   AF-A0A140CLD9-F1
#
_cell.length_a   1.000
_cell.length_b   1.000
_cell.length_c   1.000
_cell.angle_alpha   90.00
_cell.angle_beta   90.00
_cell.angle_gamma   90.00
#
_symmetry.space_group_name_H-M   'P 1'
#
loop_
_entity.id
_entity.type
_entity.pdbx_description
1 polymer ?
#
loop_
_entity_poly.entity_id
_entity_poly.type
_entity_poly.pdbx_seq_one_letter_code
_entity_poly.pdbx_strand_id
1 'polypeptide(L)'
;MHTALVAGWDGSMALYELAACDSSDPVLDPMWRQGMFVIPSMTRLGITNSWGGWSTTGGTITNPGIWSSEGAAGAHIVFSGLCF
;
A
#
# COMPACT_ATOMS: atom_id res chain seq x y z
N MET A 1 -0.60 -23.84 0.88
CA MET A 1 -0.63 -23.43 -0.55
C MET A 1 -1.62 -22.32 -0.90
N HIS A 2 -2.96 -22.49 -0.88
CA HIS A 2 -3.90 -21.45 -1.35
C HIS A 2 -3.73 -20.09 -0.62
N THR A 3 -3.73 -20.11 0.72
CA THR A 3 -3.54 -18.90 1.54
C THR A 3 -2.22 -18.20 1.28
N ALA A 4 -1.13 -18.94 1.09
CA ALA A 4 0.18 -18.39 0.78
C ALA A 4 0.16 -17.64 -0.55
N LEU A 5 -0.45 -18.22 -1.59
CA LEU A 5 -0.55 -17.57 -2.90
C LEU A 5 -1.40 -16.30 -2.85
N VAL A 6 -2.52 -16.31 -2.11
CA VAL A 6 -3.37 -15.11 -1.95
C VAL A 6 -2.64 -14.01 -1.19
N ALA A 7 -1.95 -14.35 -0.08
CA ALA A 7 -1.14 -13.37 0.66
C ALA A 7 0.00 -12.81 -0.19
N GLY A 8 0.64 -13.65 -1.01
CA GLY A 8 1.71 -13.21 -1.92
C GLY A 8 1.19 -12.29 -3.03
N TRP A 9 -0.01 -12.57 -3.56
CA TRP A 9 -0.67 -11.68 -4.52
C TRP A 9 -0.99 -10.32 -3.91
N ASP A 10 -1.57 -10.28 -2.71
CA ASP A 10 -1.91 -9.02 -2.03
C ASP A 10 -0.67 -8.16 -1.77
N GLY A 11 0.39 -8.76 -1.23
CA GLY A 11 1.66 -8.06 -1.00
C GLY A 11 2.34 -7.58 -2.28
N SER A 12 2.35 -8.39 -3.35
CA SER A 12 2.96 -7.99 -4.63
C SER A 12 2.15 -6.93 -5.37
N MET A 13 0.82 -7.00 -5.33
CA MET A 13 -0.05 -5.98 -5.91
C MET A 13 0.10 -4.64 -5.17
N ALA A 14 0.17 -4.66 -3.83
CA ALA A 14 0.43 -3.46 -3.04
C ALA A 14 1.78 -2.82 -3.39
N LEU A 15 2.85 -3.62 -3.51
CA LEU A 15 4.18 -3.11 -3.93
C LEU A 15 4.16 -2.55 -5.35
N TYR A 16 3.43 -3.18 -6.27
CA TYR A 16 3.26 -2.69 -7.63
C TYR A 16 2.55 -1.34 -7.67
N GLU A 17 1.43 -1.21 -6.95
CA GLU A 17 0.68 0.03 -6.84
C GLU A 17 1.53 1.13 -6.18
N LEU A 18 2.26 0.83 -5.10
CA LEU A 18 3.17 1.77 -4.45
C LEU A 18 4.26 2.30 -5.38
N ALA A 19 4.76 1.47 -6.31
CA ALA A 19 5.77 1.87 -7.27
C ALA A 19 5.21 2.75 -8.41
N ALA A 20 3.92 2.60 -8.74
CA ALA A 20 3.26 3.31 -9.85
C ALA A 20 2.42 4.52 -9.41
N CYS A 21 2.01 4.57 -8.14
CA CYS A 21 1.14 5.62 -7.61
C CYS A 21 1.85 6.98 -7.58
N ASP A 22 1.21 7.99 -8.15
CA ASP A 22 1.59 9.39 -7.96
C ASP A 22 0.79 9.99 -6.80
N SER A 23 1.48 10.55 -5.81
CA SER A 23 0.86 11.15 -4.62
C SER A 23 0.85 12.67 -4.64
N SER A 24 1.29 13.28 -5.75
CA SER A 24 1.52 14.72 -5.84
C SER A 24 0.23 15.56 -5.88
N ASP A 25 -0.84 15.05 -6.50
CA ASP A 25 -2.12 15.77 -6.64
C ASP A 25 -3.33 14.91 -6.22
N PRO A 26 -3.69 14.90 -4.94
CA PRO A 26 -4.85 14.15 -4.46
C PRO A 26 -6.20 14.73 -4.90
N VAL A 27 -6.23 15.93 -5.51
CA VAL A 27 -7.46 16.62 -5.91
C VAL A 27 -7.83 16.27 -7.35
N LEU A 28 -6.90 16.44 -8.29
CA LEU A 28 -7.16 16.23 -9.72
C LEU A 28 -6.72 14.86 -10.23
N ASP A 29 -5.78 14.21 -9.54
CA ASP A 29 -5.32 12.85 -9.85
C ASP A 29 -5.37 11.91 -8.63
N PRO A 30 -6.54 11.75 -7.99
CA PRO A 30 -6.71 10.78 -6.91
C PRO A 30 -6.53 9.34 -7.42
N MET A 31 -6.23 8.44 -6.50
CA MET A 31 -5.89 7.04 -6.76
C MET A 31 -6.84 6.27 -7.69
N TRP A 32 -8.14 6.56 -7.66
CA TRP A 32 -9.13 5.91 -8.53
C TRP A 32 -8.99 6.31 -10.01
N ARG A 33 -8.34 7.44 -10.31
CA ARG A 33 -7.95 7.83 -11.68
C ARG A 33 -6.70 7.13 -12.16
N GLN A 34 -5.81 6.78 -11.22
CA GLN A 34 -4.56 6.06 -11.51
C GLN A 34 -4.75 4.54 -11.60
N GLY A 35 -5.96 4.02 -11.34
CA GLY A 35 -6.26 2.59 -11.42
C GLY A 35 -5.76 1.78 -10.22
N MET A 36 -5.54 2.41 -9.07
CA MET A 36 -5.17 1.72 -7.84
C MET A 36 -6.36 0.92 -7.28
N PHE A 37 -6.12 -0.31 -6.82
CA PHE A 37 -7.14 -1.26 -6.36
C PHE A 37 -6.95 -1.66 -4.90
N VAL A 38 -5.72 -1.94 -4.47
CA VAL A 38 -5.40 -2.43 -3.12
C VAL A 38 -5.16 -1.28 -2.14
N ILE A 39 -4.46 -0.21 -2.54
CA ILE A 39 -4.22 0.94 -1.65
C ILE A 39 -5.54 1.59 -1.16
N PRO A 40 -6.62 1.73 -1.97
CA PRO A 40 -7.93 2.20 -1.45
C PRO A 40 -8.51 1.29 -0.34
N SER A 41 -8.26 -0.02 -0.42
CA SER A 41 -8.70 -0.98 0.60
C SER A 41 -7.91 -0.81 1.90
N MET A 42 -6.60 -0.55 1.80
CA MET A 42 -5.74 -0.25 2.96
C MET A 42 -6.12 1.08 3.63
N THR A 43 -6.33 2.13 2.84
CA THR A 43 -6.67 3.48 3.34
C THR A 43 -8.02 3.53 4.03
N ARG A 44 -8.99 2.72 3.57
CA ARG A 44 -10.28 2.52 4.27
C ARG A 44 -10.11 2.07 5.72
N LEU A 45 -9.05 1.33 6.04
CA LEU A 45 -8.75 0.81 7.37
C LEU A 45 -7.74 1.68 8.15
N GLY A 46 -7.37 2.85 7.62
CA GLY A 46 -6.51 3.83 8.30
C GLY A 46 -5.03 3.77 7.93
N ILE A 47 -4.62 2.93 6.97
CA ILE A 47 -3.25 2.95 6.44
C ILE A 47 -3.16 4.05 5.38
N THR A 48 -2.72 5.24 5.79
CA THR A 48 -2.71 6.43 4.92
C THR A 48 -1.33 7.02 4.65
N ASN A 49 -0.28 6.48 5.27
CA ASN A 49 1.06 7.06 5.23
C ASN A 49 2.03 6.10 4.54
N SER A 50 2.99 6.67 3.82
CA SER A 50 4.08 5.94 3.16
C SER A 50 5.43 6.25 3.81
N TRP A 51 6.34 5.27 3.80
CA TRP A 51 7.76 5.46 4.11
C TRP A 51 8.48 6.42 3.16
N GLY A 52 7.90 6.68 1.98
CA GLY A 52 8.31 7.74 1.06
C GLY A 52 7.97 9.17 1.51
N GLY A 53 7.37 9.34 2.70
CA GLY A 53 7.16 10.66 3.31
C GLY A 53 5.91 11.40 2.83
N TRP A 54 4.98 10.71 2.17
CA TRP A 54 3.71 11.25 1.71
C TRP A 54 2.52 10.56 2.39
N SER A 55 1.37 11.22 2.40
CA SER A 55 0.10 10.64 2.82
C SER A 55 -0.92 10.68 1.67
N THR A 56 -1.92 9.79 1.74
CA THR A 56 -2.99 9.69 0.73
C THR A 56 -3.83 10.97 0.60
N THR A 57 -3.76 11.86 1.59
CA THR A 57 -4.46 13.16 1.58
C THR A 57 -3.56 14.30 1.10
N GLY A 58 -2.37 14.01 0.53
CA GLY A 58 -1.41 15.00 0.05
C GLY A 58 -0.56 15.66 1.14
N GLY A 59 -0.53 15.08 2.34
CA GLY A 59 0.32 15.57 3.43
C GLY A 59 1.75 15.08 3.30
N THR A 60 2.71 15.85 3.83
CA THR A 60 4.08 15.38 4.05
C THR A 60 4.19 14.77 5.45
N ILE A 61 4.80 13.59 5.54
CA ILE A 61 4.92 12.80 6.77
C ILE A 61 6.40 12.58 7.06
N THR A 62 6.83 12.92 8.28
CA THR A 62 8.21 12.68 8.73
C THR A 62 8.37 11.35 9.45
N ASN A 63 7.30 10.85 10.09
CA ASN A 63 7.31 9.55 10.76
C ASN A 63 5.99 8.80 10.50
N PRO A 64 5.96 7.95 9.46
CA PRO A 64 4.79 7.11 9.13
C PRO A 64 4.60 5.91 10.06
N GLY A 65 5.55 5.62 10.95
CA GLY A 65 5.53 4.44 11.81
C GLY A 65 5.72 3.13 11.06
N ILE A 66 5.46 2.01 11.74
CA ILE A 66 5.66 0.66 11.18
C ILE A 66 4.54 0.28 10.20
N TRP A 67 3.30 0.68 10.49
CA TRP A 67 2.12 0.35 9.68
C TRP A 67 1.86 1.37 8.57
N SER A 68 2.87 1.55 7.70
CA SER A 68 2.70 2.22 6.41
C SER A 68 2.18 1.26 5.35
N SER A 69 1.86 1.77 4.15
CA SER A 69 1.50 0.93 3.00
C SER A 69 2.60 -0.11 2.68
N GLU A 70 3.88 0.28 2.77
CA GLU A 70 5.02 -0.61 2.58
C GLU A 70 5.13 -1.66 3.70
N GLY A 71 4.91 -1.25 4.95
CA GLY A 71 4.92 -2.16 6.09
C GLY A 71 3.85 -3.23 5.97
N ALA A 72 2.63 -2.86 5.55
CA ALA A 72 1.54 -3.79 5.30
C ALA A 72 1.85 -4.76 4.15
N ALA A 73 2.40 -4.26 3.04
CA ALA A 73 2.81 -5.09 1.91
C ALA A 73 3.91 -6.08 2.31
N GLY A 74 4.93 -5.62 3.04
CA GLY A 74 6.02 -6.45 3.56
C GLY A 74 5.53 -7.56 4.49
N ALA A 75 4.57 -7.26 5.38
CA ALA A 75 3.97 -8.26 6.26
C ALA A 75 3.27 -9.39 5.47
N HIS A 76 2.54 -9.06 4.40
CA HIS A 76 1.87 -10.04 3.55
C HIS A 76 2.86 -10.93 2.79
N ILE A 77 3.99 -10.40 2.32
CA ILE A 77 5.05 -11.18 1.67
C ILE A 77 5.71 -12.16 2.66
N VAL A 78 6.09 -11.69 3.86
CA VAL A 78 6.68 -12.57 4.89
C VAL A 78 5.69 -13.66 5.30
N PHE A 79 4.42 -13.29 5.52
CA PHE A 79 3.37 -14.24 5.88
C PHE A 79 3.11 -15.28 4.78
N SER A 80 3.14 -14.86 3.51
CA SER A 80 3.05 -15.77 2.36
C SER A 80 4.13 -16.84 2.42
N GLY A 81 5.40 -16.46 2.65
CA GLY A 81 6.52 -17.41 2.77
C GLY A 81 6.40 -18.35 3.96
N LEU A 82 5.85 -17.90 5.09
CA LEU A 82 5.61 -18.75 6.26
C LEU A 82 4.48 -19.76 6.05
N CYS A 83 3.51 -19.46 5.18
CA CYS A 83 2.35 -20.32 4.89
C CYS A 83 2.54 -21.23 3.66
N PHE A 84 3.69 -21.12 2.98
CA PHE A 84 4.00 -21.85 1.75
C PHE A 84 4.49 -23.27 2.08
#